data_AF-A0AAV3XFZ3-F1
#
_entry.id   AF-A0AAV3XFZ3-F1
#
_cell.length_a   1.000
_cell.length_b   1.000
_cell.length_c   1.000
_cell.angle_alpha   90.00
_cell.angle_beta   90.00
_cell.angle_gamma   90.00
#
_symmetry.space_group_name_H-M   'P 1'
#
loop_
_entity.id
_entity.type
_entity.pdbx_description
1 polymer ?
#
loop_
_entity_poly.entity_id
_entity_poly.type
_entity_poly.pdbx_seq_one_letter_code
_entity_poly.pdbx_strand_id
1 'polypeptide(L)'
;MKNSTKSLIWSSGFLLALVLALIPSAAQANAGVPMLFFVFPPLTMAIVPIILVEAVVYAKSLNLSVKQAFICSIFANLISTLAGFPLLWIAIVGVGMALAWMNLYEVANFILFPVWLGPAPNQQLLYLVPLSSVLFLVIAYFVSVFIENLLIRWLLEKVWHQAIEHSRLQKCVTLANLATYIPLAIFIALLLYVRGLQYVT
;
A
#
# COMPACT_ATOMS: atom_id res chain seq x y z
N MET A 1 27.38 5.88 -45.29
CA MET A 1 28.09 4.89 -44.43
C MET A 1 28.09 5.22 -42.92
N LYS A 2 27.29 6.17 -42.40
CA LYS A 2 27.36 6.59 -40.97
C LYS A 2 26.31 5.93 -40.03
N ASN A 3 25.39 5.11 -40.56
CA ASN A 3 24.26 4.55 -39.80
C ASN A 3 24.48 3.12 -39.28
N SER A 4 25.48 2.39 -39.77
CA SER A 4 25.72 0.98 -39.42
C SER A 4 26.24 0.82 -37.98
N THR A 5 27.18 1.66 -37.56
CA THR A 5 27.83 1.56 -36.24
C THR A 5 26.92 1.85 -35.05
N LYS A 6 25.93 2.74 -35.20
CA LYS A 6 24.94 2.98 -34.13
C LYS A 6 24.09 1.74 -33.89
N SER A 7 23.56 1.10 -34.94
CA SER A 7 22.74 -0.11 -34.81
C SER A 7 23.48 -1.28 -34.17
N LEU A 8 24.80 -1.37 -34.41
CA LEU A 8 25.67 -2.40 -33.84
C LEU A 8 25.91 -2.19 -32.33
N ILE A 9 26.03 -0.93 -31.88
CA ILE A 9 26.20 -0.59 -30.45
C ILE A 9 24.91 -0.82 -29.66
N TRP A 10 23.75 -0.49 -30.23
CA TRP A 10 22.46 -0.75 -29.60
C TRP A 10 22.16 -2.25 -29.48
N SER A 11 22.47 -3.04 -30.51
CA SER A 11 22.27 -4.49 -30.49
C SER A 11 23.25 -5.22 -29.56
N SER A 12 24.50 -4.77 -29.47
CA SER A 12 25.48 -5.34 -28.54
C SER A 12 25.21 -4.96 -27.07
N GLY A 13 24.73 -3.74 -26.79
CA GLY A 13 24.26 -3.37 -25.45
C GLY A 13 23.01 -4.14 -25.01
N PHE A 14 22.07 -4.36 -25.94
CA PHE A 14 20.87 -5.16 -25.67
C PHE A 14 21.21 -6.64 -25.45
N LEU A 15 22.08 -7.22 -26.27
CA LEU A 15 22.56 -8.59 -26.10
C LEU A 15 23.33 -8.76 -24.79
N LEU A 16 24.16 -7.78 -24.40
CA LEU A 16 24.85 -7.79 -23.12
C LEU A 16 23.86 -7.73 -21.95
N ALA A 17 22.86 -6.85 -22.01
CA ALA A 17 21.81 -6.77 -21.00
C ALA A 17 20.98 -8.08 -20.91
N LEU A 18 20.68 -8.70 -22.05
CA LEU A 18 19.98 -9.98 -22.13
C LEU A 18 20.84 -11.12 -21.56
N VAL A 19 22.12 -11.19 -21.91
CA VAL A 19 23.06 -12.18 -21.38
C VAL A 19 23.25 -12.00 -19.87
N LEU A 20 23.36 -10.77 -19.38
CA LEU A 20 23.44 -10.49 -17.94
C LEU A 20 22.14 -10.86 -17.21
N ALA A 21 20.98 -10.65 -17.82
CA ALA A 21 19.69 -11.09 -17.28
C ALA A 21 19.52 -12.63 -17.27
N LEU A 22 20.26 -13.35 -18.13
CA LEU A 22 20.26 -14.80 -18.24
C LEU A 22 21.34 -15.48 -17.37
N ILE A 23 22.09 -14.74 -16.56
CA ILE A 23 23.04 -15.27 -15.57
C ILE A 23 22.47 -15.00 -14.16
N PRO A 24 21.62 -15.90 -13.62
CA PRO A 24 21.01 -15.73 -12.30
C PRO A 24 22.03 -15.56 -11.18
N SER A 25 23.24 -16.11 -11.36
CA SER A 25 24.34 -16.04 -10.40
C SER A 25 25.07 -14.69 -10.37
N ALA A 26 24.94 -13.84 -11.40
CA ALA A 26 25.40 -12.45 -11.36
C ALA A 26 24.34 -11.55 -10.69
N ALA A 27 23.07 -11.99 -10.72
CA ALA A 27 21.99 -11.48 -9.89
C ALA A 27 21.95 -12.20 -8.53
N GLN A 28 23.09 -12.24 -7.82
CA GLN A 28 23.14 -12.44 -6.36
C GLN A 28 22.52 -11.22 -5.66
N ALA A 29 21.29 -10.91 -6.03
CA ALA A 29 20.50 -9.89 -5.43
C ALA A 29 19.97 -10.49 -4.12
N ASN A 30 20.78 -10.38 -3.06
CA ASN A 30 20.27 -10.15 -1.70
C ASN A 30 19.51 -8.80 -1.61
N ALA A 31 18.92 -8.35 -2.72
CA ALA A 31 17.98 -7.26 -2.73
C ALA A 31 16.73 -7.82 -2.08
N GLY A 32 16.34 -7.22 -0.96
CA GLY A 32 15.09 -7.54 -0.30
C GLY A 32 13.89 -7.49 -1.26
N VAL A 33 12.77 -8.04 -0.82
CA VAL A 33 11.55 -8.10 -1.63
C VAL A 33 10.62 -6.94 -1.25
N PRO A 34 10.12 -6.17 -2.22
CA PRO A 34 9.08 -5.18 -1.96
C PRO A 34 7.86 -5.83 -1.28
N MET A 35 7.39 -5.26 -0.17
CA MET A 35 6.21 -5.77 0.55
C MET A 35 4.96 -5.81 -0.33
N LEU A 36 4.92 -4.98 -1.38
CA LEU A 36 3.83 -4.92 -2.35
C LEU A 36 3.51 -6.28 -2.98
N PHE A 37 4.52 -7.13 -3.24
CA PHE A 37 4.30 -8.46 -3.81
C PHE A 37 3.49 -9.39 -2.89
N PHE A 38 3.63 -9.23 -1.58
CA PHE A 38 2.91 -10.02 -0.59
C PHE A 38 1.54 -9.42 -0.25
N VAL A 39 1.43 -8.09 -0.23
CA VAL A 39 0.21 -7.39 0.21
C VAL A 39 -0.80 -7.23 -0.92
N PHE A 40 -0.38 -7.09 -2.18
CA PHE A 40 -1.28 -6.78 -3.27
C PHE A 40 -2.32 -7.88 -3.57
N PRO A 41 -1.96 -9.19 -3.65
CA PRO A 41 -2.95 -10.25 -3.86
C PRO A 41 -4.05 -10.34 -2.78
N PRO A 42 -3.76 -10.31 -1.46
CA PRO A 42 -4.81 -10.28 -0.46
C PRO A 42 -5.60 -8.96 -0.46
N LEU A 43 -4.97 -7.83 -0.77
CA LEU A 43 -5.64 -6.54 -0.87
C LEU A 43 -6.71 -6.54 -1.98
N THR A 44 -6.41 -7.11 -3.15
CA THR A 44 -7.40 -7.19 -4.26
C THR A 44 -8.59 -8.07 -3.90
N MET A 45 -8.39 -9.12 -3.10
CA MET A 45 -9.51 -9.91 -2.56
C MET A 45 -10.31 -9.13 -1.51
N ALA A 46 -9.63 -8.32 -0.68
CA ALA A 46 -10.27 -7.53 0.37
C ALA A 46 -11.05 -6.31 -0.17
N ILE A 47 -10.79 -5.85 -1.39
CA ILE A 47 -11.41 -4.62 -1.91
C ILE A 47 -12.94 -4.70 -1.98
N VAL A 48 -13.49 -5.87 -2.32
CA VAL A 48 -14.94 -6.07 -2.42
C VAL A 48 -15.63 -5.93 -1.05
N PRO A 49 -15.25 -6.67 0.01
CA PRO A 49 -15.87 -6.49 1.32
C PRO A 49 -15.62 -5.10 1.91
N ILE A 50 -14.45 -4.48 1.68
CA ILE A 50 -14.15 -3.11 2.09
C ILE A 50 -15.17 -2.13 1.47
N ILE A 51 -15.35 -2.19 0.15
CA ILE A 51 -16.26 -1.31 -0.57
C ILE A 51 -17.70 -1.45 -0.05
N LEU A 52 -18.14 -2.69 0.21
CA LEU A 52 -19.49 -2.95 0.71
C LEU A 52 -19.70 -2.37 2.11
N VAL A 53 -18.74 -2.56 3.01
CA VAL A 53 -18.82 -2.03 4.39
C VAL A 53 -18.85 -0.51 4.39
N GLU A 54 -17.95 0.13 3.65
CA GLU A 54 -17.87 1.60 3.63
C GLU A 54 -19.06 2.23 2.93
N ALA A 55 -19.57 1.63 1.85
CA ALA A 55 -20.79 2.08 1.21
C ALA A 55 -21.99 2.08 2.19
N VAL A 56 -22.09 1.08 3.08
CA VAL A 56 -23.14 1.06 4.12
C VAL A 56 -22.93 2.20 5.12
N VAL A 57 -21.70 2.47 5.54
CA VAL A 57 -21.38 3.58 6.45
C VAL A 57 -21.73 4.91 5.79
N TYR A 58 -21.29 5.16 4.56
CA TYR A 58 -21.57 6.39 3.83
C TYR A 58 -23.07 6.60 3.59
N ALA A 59 -23.81 5.56 3.19
CA ALA A 59 -25.25 5.64 2.98
C ALA A 59 -25.97 6.12 4.24
N LYS A 60 -25.64 5.54 5.40
CA LYS A 60 -26.27 5.87 6.68
C LYS A 60 -25.81 7.21 7.24
N SER A 61 -24.50 7.47 7.25
CA SER A 61 -23.93 8.63 7.94
C SER A 61 -24.07 9.93 7.15
N LEU A 62 -24.11 9.86 5.82
CA LEU A 62 -24.21 11.02 4.92
C LEU A 62 -25.59 11.15 4.24
N ASN A 63 -26.53 10.27 4.56
CA ASN A 63 -27.88 10.21 3.94
C ASN A 63 -27.81 10.14 2.41
N LEU A 64 -26.87 9.34 1.88
CA LEU A 64 -26.71 9.15 0.45
C LEU A 64 -27.61 8.03 -0.05
N SER A 65 -28.02 8.12 -1.32
CA SER A 65 -28.59 6.96 -2.00
C SER A 65 -27.56 5.82 -2.06
N VAL A 66 -28.03 4.57 -2.10
CA VAL A 66 -27.15 3.38 -2.18
C VAL A 66 -26.15 3.50 -3.35
N LYS A 67 -26.62 4.01 -4.49
CA LYS A 67 -25.77 4.24 -5.68
C LYS A 67 -24.66 5.25 -5.40
N GLN A 68 -24.98 6.39 -4.80
CA GLN A 68 -23.98 7.41 -4.47
C GLN A 68 -22.97 6.89 -3.46
N ALA A 69 -23.44 6.20 -2.41
CA ALA A 69 -22.57 5.64 -1.40
C ALA A 69 -21.60 4.58 -1.96
N PHE A 70 -22.08 3.73 -2.87
CA PHE A 70 -21.26 2.74 -3.55
C PHE A 70 -20.22 3.38 -4.47
N ILE A 71 -20.61 4.43 -5.22
CA ILE A 71 -19.68 5.20 -6.06
C ILE A 71 -18.61 5.89 -5.17
N CYS A 72 -19.02 6.54 -4.09
CA CYS A 72 -18.09 7.13 -3.12
C CYS A 72 -17.07 6.10 -2.66
N SER A 73 -17.53 4.92 -2.24
CA SER A 73 -16.65 3.88 -1.71
C SER A 73 -15.72 3.27 -2.77
N ILE A 74 -16.19 3.04 -4.00
CA ILE A 74 -15.32 2.57 -5.10
C ILE A 74 -14.21 3.59 -5.36
N PHE A 75 -14.57 4.87 -5.57
CA PHE A 75 -13.60 5.89 -5.93
C PHE A 75 -12.67 6.22 -4.75
N ALA A 76 -13.19 6.26 -3.53
CA ALA A 76 -12.42 6.37 -2.30
C ALA A 76 -11.30 5.33 -2.26
N ASN A 77 -11.65 4.04 -2.30
CA ASN A 77 -10.70 2.94 -2.22
C ASN A 77 -9.75 2.87 -3.42
N LEU A 78 -10.26 3.10 -4.62
CA LEU A 78 -9.42 3.02 -5.83
C LEU A 78 -8.39 4.14 -5.85
N ILE A 79 -8.80 5.38 -5.58
CA ILE A 79 -7.90 6.54 -5.61
C ILE A 79 -6.97 6.53 -4.39
N SER A 80 -7.45 6.20 -3.19
CA SER A 80 -6.60 6.07 -2.01
C SER A 80 -5.58 4.94 -2.16
N THR A 81 -5.92 3.85 -2.84
CA THR A 81 -4.96 2.78 -3.17
C THR A 81 -3.97 3.24 -4.25
N LEU A 82 -4.45 3.74 -5.39
CA LEU A 82 -3.58 4.09 -6.52
C LEU A 82 -2.64 5.26 -6.23
N ALA A 83 -3.11 6.27 -5.50
CA ALA A 83 -2.30 7.42 -5.11
C ALA A 83 -1.59 7.19 -3.77
N GLY A 84 -2.26 6.57 -2.81
CA GLY A 84 -1.73 6.40 -1.46
C GLY A 84 -0.53 5.48 -1.41
N PHE A 85 -0.51 4.37 -2.17
CA PHE A 85 0.66 3.46 -2.17
C PHE A 85 1.94 4.14 -2.68
N PRO A 86 1.96 4.79 -3.86
CA PRO A 86 3.13 5.55 -4.32
C PRO A 86 3.54 6.66 -3.35
N LEU A 87 2.58 7.45 -2.85
CA LEU A 87 2.87 8.55 -1.93
C LEU A 87 3.48 8.03 -0.61
N LEU A 88 2.92 6.95 -0.08
CA LEU A 88 3.41 6.29 1.14
C LEU A 88 4.82 5.75 0.95
N TRP A 89 5.10 5.11 -0.18
CA TRP A 89 6.45 4.63 -0.51
C TRP A 89 7.45 5.77 -0.58
N ILE A 90 7.14 6.83 -1.33
CA ILE A 90 8.03 8.00 -1.44
C ILE A 90 8.29 8.61 -0.06
N ALA A 91 7.25 8.75 0.77
CA ALA A 91 7.38 9.29 2.11
C ALA A 91 8.28 8.42 3.00
N ILE A 92 8.00 7.12 3.09
CA ILE A 92 8.76 6.19 3.94
C ILE A 92 10.22 6.08 3.47
N VAL A 93 10.44 5.95 2.16
CA VAL A 93 11.80 5.88 1.60
C VAL A 93 12.55 7.19 1.83
N GLY A 94 11.91 8.34 1.57
CA GLY A 94 12.52 9.65 1.79
C GLY A 94 12.91 9.88 3.25
N VAL A 95 12.03 9.54 4.20
CA VAL A 95 12.32 9.62 5.64
C VAL A 95 13.45 8.65 6.02
N GLY A 96 13.41 7.41 5.55
CA GLY A 96 14.45 6.42 5.80
C GLY A 96 15.83 6.89 5.29
N MET A 97 15.89 7.46 4.09
CA MET A 97 17.13 8.01 3.52
C MET A 97 17.64 9.22 4.31
N ALA A 98 16.77 10.13 4.73
CA ALA A 98 17.14 11.27 5.56
C ALA A 98 17.71 10.84 6.92
N LEU A 99 17.07 9.85 7.57
CA LEU A 99 17.55 9.29 8.83
C LEU A 99 18.90 8.58 8.66
N ALA A 100 19.08 7.82 7.58
CA ALA A 100 20.35 7.17 7.26
C ALA A 100 21.47 8.20 7.03
N TRP A 101 21.16 9.32 6.34
CA TRP A 101 22.10 10.43 6.15
C TRP A 101 22.55 11.08 7.48
N MET A 102 21.66 11.07 8.48
CA MET A 102 21.95 11.51 9.85
C MET A 102 22.65 10.45 10.71
N ASN A 103 23.10 9.33 10.11
CA ASN A 103 23.69 8.17 10.78
C ASN A 103 22.75 7.43 11.76
N LEU A 104 21.43 7.58 11.61
CA LEU A 104 20.41 6.90 12.43
C LEU A 104 19.95 5.60 11.76
N TYR A 105 20.90 4.70 11.47
CA TYR A 105 20.66 3.52 10.63
C TYR A 105 19.63 2.54 11.19
N GLU A 106 19.60 2.31 12.50
CA GLU A 106 18.64 1.40 13.14
C GLU A 106 17.21 1.93 13.01
N VAL A 107 17.03 3.24 13.23
CA VAL A 107 15.73 3.90 13.08
C VAL A 107 15.32 3.93 11.62
N ALA A 108 16.25 4.23 10.71
CA ALA A 108 15.99 4.21 9.27
C ALA A 108 15.52 2.83 8.80
N ASN A 109 16.20 1.75 9.24
CA ASN A 109 15.82 0.38 8.92
C ASN A 109 14.44 0.02 9.47
N PHE A 110 14.12 0.42 10.71
CA PHE A 110 12.79 0.22 11.29
C PHE A 110 11.69 0.94 10.48
N ILE A 111 11.95 2.16 10.02
CA ILE A 111 11.00 2.93 9.19
C ILE A 111 10.82 2.32 7.79
N LEU A 112 11.90 1.79 7.19
CA LEU A 112 11.86 1.17 5.84
C LEU A 112 11.27 -0.25 5.85
N PHE A 113 11.29 -0.93 6.99
CA PHE A 113 10.85 -2.31 7.13
C PHE A 113 9.40 -2.61 6.65
N PRO A 114 8.40 -1.72 6.83
CA PRO A 114 7.04 -1.94 6.32
C PRO A 114 6.92 -1.92 4.79
N VAL A 115 7.89 -1.34 4.08
CA VAL A 115 7.84 -1.19 2.61
C VAL A 115 8.79 -2.14 1.89
N TRP A 116 9.89 -2.50 2.55
CA TRP A 116 10.94 -3.32 1.98
C TRP A 116 11.38 -4.38 2.99
N LEU A 117 11.06 -5.64 2.71
CA LEU A 117 11.64 -6.73 3.49
C LEU A 117 13.06 -6.93 2.99
N GLY A 118 14.06 -6.62 3.82
CA GLY A 118 15.45 -6.98 3.53
C GLY A 118 15.63 -8.48 3.23
N PRO A 119 16.80 -8.90 2.75
CA PRO A 119 17.10 -10.32 2.55
C PRO A 119 16.89 -11.07 3.86
N ALA A 120 15.90 -11.94 3.90
CA ALA A 120 15.52 -12.71 5.08
C ALA A 120 15.29 -14.18 4.69
N PRO A 121 15.74 -15.15 5.51
CA PRO A 121 15.41 -16.56 5.31
C PRO A 121 13.90 -16.78 5.22
N ASN A 122 13.45 -17.77 4.45
CA ASN A 122 12.03 -18.06 4.25
C ASN A 122 11.22 -18.21 5.55
N GLN A 123 11.83 -18.78 6.60
CA GLN A 123 11.18 -18.90 7.91
C GLN A 123 10.96 -17.54 8.58
N GLN A 124 11.83 -16.57 8.34
CA GLN A 124 11.68 -15.22 8.89
C GLN A 124 10.57 -14.43 8.22
N LEU A 125 10.37 -14.63 6.91
CA LEU A 125 9.30 -13.99 6.15
C LEU A 125 7.90 -14.29 6.72
N LEU A 126 7.71 -15.46 7.36
CA LEU A 126 6.41 -15.85 7.92
C LEU A 126 5.91 -14.95 9.07
N TYR A 127 6.81 -14.30 9.81
CA TYR A 127 6.43 -13.30 10.83
C TYR A 127 6.74 -11.87 10.38
N LEU A 128 7.75 -11.65 9.53
CA LEU A 128 8.07 -10.31 9.04
C LEU A 128 6.97 -9.79 8.10
N VAL A 129 6.43 -10.62 7.19
CA VAL A 129 5.38 -10.19 6.25
C VAL A 129 4.14 -9.67 7.00
N PRO A 130 3.54 -10.41 7.95
CA PRO A 130 2.32 -9.91 8.56
C PRO A 130 2.59 -8.79 9.58
N LEU A 131 3.77 -8.75 10.23
CA LEU A 131 4.19 -7.61 11.06
C LEU A 131 4.30 -6.33 10.22
N SER A 132 5.02 -6.39 9.10
CA SER A 132 5.10 -5.29 8.14
C SER A 132 3.72 -4.90 7.61
N SER A 133 2.82 -5.87 7.41
CA SER A 133 1.45 -5.60 6.95
C SER A 133 0.63 -4.81 7.98
N VAL A 134 0.76 -5.11 9.28
CA VAL A 134 0.10 -4.33 10.34
C VAL A 134 0.62 -2.89 10.37
N LEU A 135 1.95 -2.71 10.33
CA LEU A 135 2.55 -1.38 10.28
C LEU A 135 2.11 -0.61 9.04
N PHE A 136 2.09 -1.28 7.88
CA PHE A 136 1.64 -0.69 6.62
C PHE A 136 0.17 -0.29 6.68
N LEU A 137 -0.70 -1.10 7.27
CA LEU A 137 -2.12 -0.76 7.47
C LEU A 137 -2.30 0.50 8.32
N VAL A 138 -1.54 0.66 9.39
CA VAL A 138 -1.64 1.85 10.25
C VAL A 138 -1.30 3.11 9.45
N ILE A 139 -0.25 3.09 8.64
CA ILE A 139 0.14 4.27 7.86
C ILE A 139 -0.83 4.48 6.69
N ALA A 140 -1.23 3.41 6.01
CA ALA A 140 -2.21 3.45 4.93
C ALA A 140 -3.55 4.03 5.41
N TYR A 141 -4.01 3.71 6.62
CA TYR A 141 -5.21 4.28 7.23
C TYR A 141 -5.18 5.82 7.23
N PHE A 142 -4.09 6.43 7.71
CA PHE A 142 -3.99 7.90 7.77
C PHE A 142 -3.99 8.52 6.37
N VAL A 143 -3.28 7.91 5.43
CA VAL A 143 -3.25 8.36 4.03
C VAL A 143 -4.63 8.23 3.39
N SER A 144 -5.34 7.12 3.64
CA SER A 144 -6.68 6.86 3.12
C SER A 144 -7.67 7.90 3.65
N VAL A 145 -7.72 8.10 4.97
CA VAL A 145 -8.59 9.12 5.60
C VAL A 145 -8.33 10.51 5.01
N PHE A 146 -7.07 10.88 4.77
CA PHE A 146 -6.75 12.16 4.16
C PHE A 146 -7.25 12.27 2.71
N ILE A 147 -6.90 11.31 1.85
CA ILE A 147 -7.27 11.32 0.42
C ILE A 147 -8.80 11.26 0.26
N GLU A 148 -9.46 10.37 1.00
CA GLU A 148 -10.90 10.15 0.89
C GLU A 148 -11.72 11.35 1.34
N ASN A 149 -11.29 12.06 2.39
CA ASN A 149 -11.95 13.30 2.79
C ASN A 149 -11.96 14.33 1.66
N LEU A 150 -10.85 14.48 0.94
CA LEU A 150 -10.75 15.40 -0.19
C LEU A 150 -11.64 14.92 -1.36
N LEU A 151 -11.56 13.64 -1.70
CA LEU A 151 -12.26 13.07 -2.84
C LEU A 151 -13.78 13.03 -2.64
N ILE A 152 -14.25 12.54 -1.50
CA ILE A 152 -15.68 12.43 -1.23
C ILE A 152 -16.30 13.83 -1.11
N ARG A 153 -15.58 14.78 -0.51
CA ARG A 153 -16.01 16.18 -0.51
C ARG A 153 -16.17 16.72 -1.93
N TRP A 154 -15.18 16.48 -2.78
CA TRP A 154 -15.24 16.88 -4.19
C TRP A 154 -16.43 16.24 -4.92
N LEU A 155 -16.65 14.94 -4.74
CA LEU A 155 -17.80 14.23 -5.32
C LEU A 155 -19.14 14.84 -4.85
N LEU A 156 -19.31 15.06 -3.55
CA LEU A 156 -20.54 15.61 -2.99
C LEU A 156 -20.78 17.05 -3.43
N GLU A 157 -19.80 17.94 -3.27
CA GLU A 157 -19.99 19.37 -3.52
C GLU A 157 -19.96 19.72 -5.01
N LYS A 158 -19.11 19.07 -5.81
CA LYS A 158 -18.85 19.45 -7.21
C LYS A 158 -19.59 18.59 -8.21
N VAL A 159 -19.79 17.30 -7.93
CA VAL A 159 -20.48 16.38 -8.86
C VAL A 159 -21.97 16.28 -8.54
N TRP A 160 -22.32 16.20 -7.26
CA TRP A 160 -23.72 16.02 -6.83
C TRP A 160 -24.36 17.26 -6.22
N HIS A 161 -23.64 18.39 -6.14
CA HIS A 161 -24.14 19.66 -5.60
C HIS A 161 -24.80 19.55 -4.22
N GLN A 162 -24.30 18.63 -3.40
CA GLN A 162 -24.78 18.37 -2.05
C GLN A 162 -23.84 19.03 -1.05
N ALA A 163 -24.32 20.06 -0.36
CA ALA A 163 -23.58 20.68 0.72
C ALA A 163 -23.39 19.70 1.88
N ILE A 164 -22.16 19.60 2.39
CA ILE A 164 -21.83 18.75 3.53
C ILE A 164 -21.00 19.53 4.53
N GLU A 165 -21.32 19.39 5.81
CA GLU A 165 -20.50 19.95 6.87
C GLU A 165 -19.18 19.18 6.98
N HIS A 166 -18.06 19.90 7.00
CA HIS A 166 -16.73 19.31 7.06
C HIS A 166 -16.55 18.35 8.25
N SER A 167 -17.05 18.72 9.42
CA SER A 167 -16.92 17.90 10.64
C SER A 167 -17.66 16.57 10.52
N ARG A 168 -18.85 16.59 9.87
CA ARG A 168 -19.67 15.40 9.62
C ARG A 168 -19.01 14.48 8.61
N LEU A 169 -18.44 15.04 7.53
CA LEU A 169 -17.71 14.27 6.54
C LEU A 169 -16.50 13.57 7.16
N GLN A 170 -15.67 14.31 7.91
CA GLN A 170 -14.48 13.74 8.55
C GLN A 170 -14.82 12.58 9.49
N LYS A 171 -15.81 12.75 10.36
CA LYS A 171 -16.26 11.66 11.25
C LYS A 171 -16.73 10.44 10.47
N CYS A 172 -17.44 10.66 9.36
CA CYS A 172 -17.93 9.59 8.50
C CYS A 172 -16.79 8.83 7.81
N VAL A 173 -15.84 9.53 7.20
CA VAL A 173 -14.68 8.93 6.52
C VAL A 173 -13.83 8.14 7.53
N THR A 174 -13.56 8.74 8.70
CA THR A 174 -12.84 8.07 9.79
C THR A 174 -13.57 6.81 10.25
N LEU A 175 -14.89 6.87 10.45
CA LEU A 175 -15.68 5.70 10.87
C LEU A 175 -15.65 4.60 9.81
N ALA A 176 -15.80 4.95 8.53
CA ALA A 176 -15.76 4.02 7.41
C ALA A 176 -14.41 3.29 7.35
N ASN A 177 -13.30 4.04 7.42
CA ASN A 177 -11.96 3.47 7.44
C ASN A 177 -11.70 2.63 8.70
N LEU A 178 -12.13 3.06 9.89
CA LEU A 178 -11.99 2.23 11.10
C LEU A 178 -12.76 0.92 10.98
N ALA A 179 -13.94 0.94 10.36
CA ALA A 179 -14.76 -0.25 10.15
C ALA A 179 -14.12 -1.28 9.22
N THR A 180 -13.17 -0.88 8.37
CA THR A 180 -12.46 -1.77 7.44
C THR A 180 -11.05 -2.12 7.93
N TYR A 181 -10.29 -1.13 8.41
CA TYR A 181 -8.91 -1.33 8.87
C TYR A 181 -8.83 -2.10 10.19
N ILE A 182 -9.74 -1.91 11.16
CA ILE A 182 -9.70 -2.65 12.43
C ILE A 182 -9.86 -4.16 12.20
N PRO A 183 -10.89 -4.66 11.47
CA PRO A 183 -11.01 -6.08 11.18
C PRO A 183 -9.81 -6.65 10.42
N LEU A 184 -9.25 -5.91 9.46
CA LEU A 184 -8.05 -6.33 8.74
C LEU A 184 -6.83 -6.46 9.66
N ALA A 185 -6.60 -5.47 10.54
CA ALA A 185 -5.51 -5.50 11.49
C ALA A 185 -5.66 -6.68 12.48
N ILE A 186 -6.87 -6.93 12.99
CA ILE A 186 -7.17 -8.08 13.85
C ILE A 186 -6.91 -9.38 13.11
N PHE A 187 -7.40 -9.52 11.87
CA PHE A 187 -7.21 -10.73 11.06
C PHE A 187 -5.71 -11.03 10.86
N ILE A 188 -4.91 -10.03 10.51
CA ILE A 188 -3.47 -10.18 10.31
C ILE A 188 -2.75 -10.49 11.64
N ALA A 189 -3.15 -9.85 12.74
CA ALA A 189 -2.60 -10.14 14.07
C ALA A 189 -2.91 -11.58 14.52
N LEU A 190 -4.10 -12.09 14.22
CA LEU A 190 -4.44 -13.50 14.47
C LEU A 190 -3.61 -14.45 13.62
N LEU A 191 -3.36 -14.10 12.34
CA LEU A 191 -2.44 -14.87 11.50
C LEU A 191 -1.02 -14.90 12.08
N LEU A 192 -0.51 -13.76 12.58
CA LEU A 192 0.78 -13.72 13.31
C LEU A 192 0.78 -14.65 14.51
N TYR A 193 -0.27 -14.58 15.32
CA TYR A 193 -0.37 -15.38 16.53
C TYR A 193 -0.37 -16.89 16.21
N VAL A 194 -1.21 -17.33 15.27
CA VAL A 194 -1.30 -18.75 14.86
C VAL A 194 0.01 -19.23 14.27
N ARG A 195 0.66 -18.42 13.42
CA ARG A 195 1.97 -18.78 12.84
C ARG A 195 3.07 -18.79 13.90
N GLY A 196 3.07 -17.85 14.84
CA GLY A 196 4.03 -17.80 15.94
C GLY A 196 3.95 -19.03 16.84
N LEU A 197 2.74 -19.54 17.11
CA LEU A 197 2.57 -20.78 17.88
C LEU A 197 3.23 -21.98 17.21
N GLN A 198 3.18 -22.10 15.88
CA GLN A 198 3.80 -23.21 15.13
C GLN A 198 5.33 -23.25 15.23
N TYR A 199 5.98 -22.17 15.69
CA TYR A 199 7.43 -22.09 15.86
C TYR A 199 7.90 -22.38 17.29
N VAL A 200 6.99 -22.35 18.27
CA VAL A 200 7.31 -22.59 19.69
C VAL A 200 7.02 -24.04 20.10
N THR A 201 6.21 -24.77 19.31
CA THR A 201 5.87 -26.19 19.48
C THR A 201 6.67 -27.10 18.55
#